data_AF-A0A377CDA1-F1
#
_entry.id   AF-A0A377CDA1-F1
#
_cell.length_a   1.000
_cell.length_b   1.000
_cell.length_c   1.000
_cell.angle_alpha   90.00
_cell.angle_beta   90.00
_cell.angle_gamma   90.00
#
_symmetry.space_group_name_H-M   'P 1'
#
loop_
_entity.id
_entity.type
_entity.pdbx_description
1 polymer ?
#
loop_
_entity_poly.entity_id
_entity_poly.type
_entity_poly.pdbx_seq_one_letter_code
_entity_poly.pdbx_strand_id
1 'polypeptide(L)'
;MTSSAGQRISCNVVETRRNDVARIFNIQRYSLNDGEGIRTVVFFKGCPHLCPWCANPESISGKIQTVRREAKCLHCAKCLRDADECPSGAFERIGRDISLDALEREVMKDDIFFARPAAASRFLAAKC
;
A
#
# COMPACT_ATOMS: atom_id res chain seq x y z
N MET A 1 -5.57 -22.66 -25.48
CA MET A 1 -6.95 -22.50 -24.95
C MET A 1 -6.93 -22.69 -23.44
N THR A 2 -6.78 -21.61 -22.68
CA THR A 2 -7.18 -21.53 -21.25
C THR A 2 -7.40 -20.05 -20.97
N SER A 3 -8.55 -19.56 -21.42
CA SER A 3 -9.06 -18.24 -21.04
C SER A 3 -9.65 -18.37 -19.65
N SER A 4 -8.81 -18.21 -18.62
CA SER A 4 -9.29 -17.97 -17.26
C SER A 4 -9.57 -16.48 -17.16
N ALA A 5 -10.69 -16.05 -17.75
CA ALA A 5 -11.21 -14.72 -17.52
C ALA A 5 -11.53 -14.60 -16.02
N GLY A 6 -10.65 -13.95 -15.27
CA GLY A 6 -10.94 -13.55 -13.90
C GLY A 6 -12.27 -12.80 -13.88
N GLN A 7 -13.06 -13.02 -12.82
CA GLN A 7 -14.34 -12.35 -12.67
C GLN A 7 -14.15 -10.85 -12.86
N ARG A 8 -14.77 -10.30 -13.91
CA ARG A 8 -14.87 -8.85 -14.10
C ARG A 8 -15.48 -8.31 -12.81
N ILE A 9 -14.74 -7.46 -12.10
CA ILE A 9 -15.28 -6.69 -10.97
C ILE A 9 -16.43 -5.88 -11.57
N SER A 10 -17.66 -6.33 -11.34
CA SER A 10 -18.86 -5.62 -11.78
C SER A 10 -18.97 -4.38 -10.90
N CYS A 11 -19.14 -3.20 -11.51
CA CYS A 11 -19.45 -1.94 -10.83
C CYS A 11 -20.83 -1.94 -10.15
N ASN A 12 -21.43 -3.10 -9.89
CA ASN A 12 -22.53 -3.19 -8.94
C ASN A 12 -21.93 -2.98 -7.56
N VAL A 13 -22.28 -1.85 -6.95
CA VAL A 13 -21.92 -1.46 -5.58
C VAL A 13 -22.10 -2.68 -4.68
N VAL A 14 -20.98 -3.32 -4.34
CA VAL A 14 -20.97 -4.40 -3.36
C VAL A 14 -21.39 -3.73 -2.07
N GLU A 15 -22.54 -4.16 -1.51
CA GLU A 15 -23.01 -3.69 -0.21
C GLU A 15 -21.84 -3.67 0.76
N THR A 16 -21.53 -2.49 1.31
CA THR A 16 -20.40 -2.27 2.21
C THR A 16 -20.47 -3.30 3.33
N ARG A 17 -19.53 -4.24 3.37
CA ARG A 17 -19.52 -5.18 4.50
C ARG A 17 -19.15 -4.31 5.70
N ARG A 18 -19.94 -4.41 6.77
CA ARG A 18 -19.91 -3.51 7.95
C ARG A 18 -18.55 -3.33 8.65
N ASN A 19 -17.47 -3.96 8.20
CA ASN A 19 -16.10 -3.80 8.65
C ASN A 19 -15.11 -4.02 7.49
N ASP A 20 -15.22 -3.26 6.39
CA ASP A 20 -14.24 -3.31 5.30
C ASP A 20 -12.90 -2.71 5.78
N VAL A 21 -12.07 -3.60 6.35
CA VAL A 21 -10.68 -3.32 6.72
C VAL A 21 -9.75 -3.86 5.63
N ALA A 22 -8.85 -3.00 5.18
CA ALA A 22 -7.81 -3.35 4.23
C ALA A 22 -6.44 -3.27 4.89
N ARG A 23 -5.56 -4.22 4.56
CA ARG A 23 -4.18 -4.20 5.04
C ARG A 23 -3.31 -3.45 4.06
N ILE A 24 -2.82 -2.30 4.48
CA ILE A 24 -2.07 -1.36 3.64
C ILE A 24 -0.65 -1.29 4.17
N PHE A 25 0.35 -1.43 3.29
CA PHE A 25 1.74 -1.33 3.71
C PHE A 25 2.38 0.03 3.41
N ASN A 26 1.89 0.74 2.40
CA ASN A 26 2.41 2.06 2.04
C ASN A 26 1.32 2.92 1.38
N ILE A 27 1.42 4.22 1.55
CA ILE A 27 0.64 5.21 0.81
C ILE A 27 1.62 6.21 0.25
N GLN A 28 1.87 6.13 -1.06
CA GLN A 28 2.79 7.04 -1.75
C GLN A 28 2.01 8.21 -2.33
N ARG A 29 2.27 9.40 -1.81
CA ARG A 29 1.70 10.64 -2.32
C ARG A 29 2.60 11.20 -3.43
N TYR A 30 2.02 11.90 -4.39
CA TYR A 30 2.74 12.51 -5.52
C TYR A 30 3.53 11.54 -6.40
N SER A 31 3.02 10.33 -6.62
CA SER A 31 3.63 9.47 -7.62
C SER A 31 3.42 10.06 -9.02
N LEU A 32 4.53 10.21 -9.75
CA LEU A 32 4.58 10.62 -11.16
C LEU A 32 4.84 9.42 -12.10
N ASN A 33 5.20 8.27 -11.52
CA ASN A 33 5.71 7.12 -12.28
C ASN A 33 4.61 6.06 -12.53
N ASP A 34 3.50 6.14 -11.80
CA ASP A 34 2.41 5.14 -11.84
C ASP A 34 1.23 5.60 -12.72
N GLY A 35 1.51 6.44 -13.71
CA GLY A 35 0.55 6.92 -14.73
C GLY A 35 0.60 8.43 -14.93
N GLU A 36 -0.22 8.92 -15.85
CA GLU A 36 -0.29 10.36 -16.15
C GLU A 36 -0.86 11.15 -14.96
N GLY A 37 -0.28 12.32 -14.69
CA GLY A 37 -0.68 13.21 -13.61
C GLY A 37 -0.07 12.89 -12.25
N ILE A 38 -0.41 13.72 -11.26
CA ILE A 38 0.00 13.53 -9.85
C ILE A 38 -1.00 12.60 -9.18
N ARG A 39 -0.51 11.49 -8.62
CA ARG A 39 -1.36 10.47 -8.00
C ARG A 39 -0.95 10.17 -6.57
N THR A 40 -1.96 9.82 -5.77
CA THR A 40 -1.75 9.11 -4.51
C THR A 40 -1.93 7.62 -4.80
N VAL A 41 -0.92 6.81 -4.51
CA VAL A 41 -0.90 5.37 -4.75
C VAL A 41 -1.02 4.66 -3.40
N VAL A 42 -2.03 3.82 -3.27
CA VAL A 42 -2.24 3.02 -2.06
C VAL A 42 -1.78 1.60 -2.33
N PHE A 43 -0.86 1.11 -1.50
CA PHE A 43 -0.27 -0.20 -1.64
C PHE A 43 -0.87 -1.20 -0.66
N PHE A 44 -1.48 -2.25 -1.20
CA PHE A 44 -2.17 -3.28 -0.42
C PHE A 44 -1.27 -4.49 -0.19
N LYS A 45 -1.50 -5.17 0.94
CA LYS A 45 -0.94 -6.51 1.21
C LYS A 45 -1.94 -7.60 0.78
N GLY A 46 -1.42 -8.75 0.39
CA GLY A 46 -2.18 -9.91 -0.09
C GLY A 46 -2.28 -10.01 -1.61
N CYS A 47 -1.24 -9.60 -2.36
CA CYS A 47 -1.21 -9.78 -3.81
C CYS A 47 -1.35 -11.27 -4.17
N PRO A 48 -2.36 -11.67 -4.96
CA PRO A 48 -2.58 -13.08 -5.32
C PRO A 48 -1.57 -13.59 -6.37
N HIS A 49 -0.75 -12.71 -6.94
CA HIS A 49 0.20 -13.05 -7.99
C HIS A 49 1.58 -13.37 -7.41
N LEU A 50 2.19 -14.45 -7.91
CA LEU A 50 3.58 -14.82 -7.64
C LEU A 50 4.43 -14.54 -8.89
N CYS A 51 4.69 -13.27 -9.14
CA CYS A 51 5.51 -12.85 -10.27
C CYS A 51 7.00 -13.20 -10.03
N PRO A 52 7.74 -13.71 -11.03
CA PRO A 52 9.17 -13.99 -10.89
C PRO A 52 10.01 -12.77 -10.53
N TRP A 53 9.59 -11.59 -10.99
CA TRP A 53 10.23 -10.29 -10.72
C TRP A 53 9.17 -9.34 -10.15
N CYS A 54 8.80 -9.56 -8.90
CA CYS A 54 7.82 -8.73 -8.22
C CYS A 54 8.40 -7.35 -7.91
N ALA A 55 7.74 -6.28 -8.37
CA ALA A 55 8.13 -4.90 -8.06
C ALA A 55 7.90 -4.54 -6.58
N ASN A 56 6.96 -5.23 -5.92
CA ASN A 56 6.55 -5.00 -4.54
C ASN A 56 6.50 -6.35 -3.78
N PRO A 57 7.63 -7.02 -3.51
CA PRO A 57 7.60 -8.34 -2.86
C PRO A 57 6.91 -8.32 -1.48
N GLU A 58 6.87 -7.16 -0.81
CA GLU A 58 6.20 -6.94 0.48
C GLU A 58 4.68 -7.07 0.40
N SER A 59 4.09 -6.97 -0.79
CA SER A 59 2.65 -7.08 -1.01
C SER A 59 2.17 -8.54 -1.04
N ILE A 60 3.05 -9.51 -1.33
CA ILE A 60 2.65 -10.92 -1.55
C ILE A 60 2.04 -11.51 -0.28
N SER A 61 2.68 -11.28 0.86
CA SER A 61 2.18 -11.76 2.14
C SER A 61 1.03 -10.89 2.64
N GLY A 62 -0.13 -11.49 2.90
CA GLY A 62 -1.26 -10.82 3.55
C GLY A 62 -1.07 -10.56 5.05
N LYS A 63 0.05 -10.98 5.66
CA LYS A 63 0.32 -10.81 7.10
C LYS A 63 1.12 -9.53 7.35
N ILE A 64 0.93 -8.91 8.51
CA ILE A 64 1.83 -7.87 9.00
C ILE A 64 3.20 -8.52 9.23
N GLN A 65 4.24 -7.91 8.68
CA GLN A 65 5.60 -8.45 8.72
C GLN A 65 6.55 -7.39 9.24
N THR A 66 7.52 -7.82 10.04
CA THR A 66 8.65 -6.98 10.41
C THR A 66 9.77 -7.21 9.42
N VAL A 67 10.17 -6.17 8.70
CA VAL A 67 11.26 -6.23 7.71
C VAL A 67 12.45 -5.46 8.24
N ARG A 68 13.65 -5.99 8.00
CA ARG A 68 14.92 -5.36 8.36
C ARG A 68 15.49 -4.66 7.12
N ARG A 69 15.66 -3.34 7.20
CA ARG A 69 16.46 -2.58 6.23
C ARG A 69 17.92 -2.67 6.61
N GLU A 70 18.68 -3.52 5.90
CA GLU A 70 20.10 -3.74 6.19
C GLU A 70 20.91 -2.45 6.17
N ALA A 71 20.62 -1.54 5.21
CA ALA A 71 21.31 -0.25 5.08
C ALA A 71 21.20 0.66 6.32
N LYS A 72 20.18 0.47 7.17
CA LYS A 72 19.99 1.26 8.41
C LYS A 72 20.39 0.50 9.67
N CYS A 73 20.75 -0.78 9.55
CA CYS A 73 20.98 -1.62 10.71
C CYS A 73 22.39 -1.42 11.26
N LEU A 74 22.50 -1.02 12.52
CA LEU A 74 23.79 -0.86 13.20
C LEU A 74 24.34 -2.18 13.79
N HIS A 75 23.68 -3.32 13.52
CA HIS A 75 24.04 -4.63 14.08
C HIS A 75 24.19 -4.64 15.61
N CYS A 76 23.38 -3.84 16.31
CA CYS A 76 23.41 -3.76 17.76
C CYS A 76 22.79 -5.01 18.42
N ALA A 77 23.36 -5.45 19.55
CA ALA A 77 22.87 -6.62 20.29
C ALA A 77 21.57 -6.36 21.10
N LYS A 78 21.17 -5.10 21.28
CA LYS A 78 20.08 -4.72 22.20
C LYS A 78 18.68 -4.89 21.63
N CYS A 79 18.46 -4.69 20.33
CA CYS A 79 17.11 -4.54 19.81
C CYS A 79 16.36 -5.85 19.53
N LEU A 80 16.92 -7.01 19.89
CA LEU A 80 16.36 -8.37 19.76
C LEU A 80 15.69 -8.77 18.42
N ARG A 81 15.81 -7.92 17.38
CA ARG A 81 15.07 -7.94 16.10
C ARG A 81 13.62 -7.46 16.18
N ASP A 82 13.31 -6.67 17.20
CA ASP A 82 12.03 -6.00 17.37
C ASP A 82 12.05 -4.59 16.76
N ALA A 83 10.92 -4.23 16.13
CA ALA A 83 10.77 -2.92 15.48
C ALA A 83 10.69 -1.77 16.49
N ASP A 84 10.00 -1.99 17.60
CA ASP A 84 9.74 -0.96 18.60
C ASP A 84 10.97 -0.65 19.47
N GLU A 85 11.91 -1.59 19.57
CA GLU A 85 13.15 -1.46 20.35
C GLU A 85 14.38 -1.11 19.49
N CYS A 86 14.22 -1.01 18.16
CA CYS A 86 15.35 -0.75 17.26
C CYS A 86 15.77 0.73 17.29
N PRO A 87 16.94 1.07 17.88
CA PRO A 87 17.35 2.46 18.01
C PRO A 87 17.67 3.11 16.66
N SER A 88 18.06 2.31 15.67
CA SER A 88 18.38 2.79 14.32
C SER A 88 17.17 2.84 13.39
N GLY A 89 15.99 2.41 13.85
CA GLY A 89 14.79 2.30 13.01
C GLY A 89 14.99 1.38 11.80
N ALA A 90 15.91 0.40 11.89
CA ALA A 90 16.19 -0.54 10.82
C ALA A 90 15.09 -1.60 10.67
N PHE A 91 14.44 -1.97 11.77
CA PHE A 91 13.28 -2.85 11.76
C PHE A 91 12.01 -2.02 11.59
N GLU A 92 11.22 -2.35 10.58
CA GLU A 92 9.99 -1.65 10.23
C GLU A 92 8.83 -2.64 10.15
N ARG A 93 7.70 -2.28 10.75
CA ARG A 93 6.46 -3.04 10.65
C ARG A 93 5.74 -2.67 9.36
N ILE A 94 5.75 -3.59 8.41
CA ILE A 94 5.13 -3.45 7.09
C ILE A 94 3.74 -4.07 7.09
N GLY A 95 2.73 -3.20 7.01
CA GLY A 95 1.32 -3.54 7.00
C GLY A 95 0.60 -3.00 8.23
N ARG A 96 -0.46 -2.24 8.00
CA ARG A 96 -1.43 -1.79 9.00
C ARG A 96 -2.84 -2.01 8.49
N ASP A 97 -3.75 -2.39 9.37
CA ASP A 97 -5.17 -2.51 9.04
C ASP A 97 -5.79 -1.12 9.12
N ILE A 98 -6.42 -0.69 8.03
CA ILE A 98 -7.09 0.60 7.93
C ILE A 98 -8.52 0.33 7.47
N SER A 99 -9.51 0.94 8.12
CA SER A 99 -10.89 0.92 7.66
C SER A 99 -11.07 1.82 6.43
N LEU A 100 -12.10 1.56 5.63
CA LEU A 100 -12.43 2.41 4.48
C LEU A 100 -12.51 3.91 4.87
N ASP A 101 -13.28 4.26 5.91
CA ASP A 101 -13.43 5.65 6.36
C ASP A 101 -12.10 6.30 6.81
N ALA A 102 -11.19 5.51 7.40
CA ALA A 102 -9.89 6.01 7.81
C ALA A 102 -8.97 6.20 6.60
N LEU A 103 -9.04 5.31 5.61
CA LEU A 103 -8.30 5.42 4.37
C LEU A 103 -8.74 6.64 3.56
N GLU A 104 -10.05 6.84 3.41
CA GLU A 104 -10.60 8.00 2.71
C GLU A 104 -10.15 9.31 3.34
N ARG A 105 -10.21 9.42 4.67
CA ARG A 105 -9.69 10.60 5.39
C ARG A 105 -8.20 10.80 5.17
N GLU A 106 -7.42 9.72 5.14
CA GLU A 106 -5.97 9.80 4.93
C GLU A 106 -5.61 10.25 3.51
N VAL A 107 -6.36 9.78 2.50
CA VAL A 107 -6.18 10.17 1.09
C VAL A 107 -6.70 11.59 0.84
N MET A 108 -7.83 11.97 1.44
CA MET A 108 -8.42 13.31 1.29
C MET A 108 -7.59 14.42 1.95
N LYS A 109 -6.62 14.10 2.82
CA LYS A 109 -5.65 15.12 3.28
C LYS A 109 -4.89 15.78 2.13
N ASP A 110 -4.82 15.12 0.98
CA ASP A 110 -4.14 15.64 -0.21
C ASP A 110 -5.05 16.54 -1.07
N ASP A 111 -6.23 16.93 -0.57
CA ASP A 111 -7.23 17.72 -1.32
C ASP A 111 -6.78 19.10 -1.78
N ILE A 112 -5.87 19.73 -1.03
CA ILE A 112 -5.26 21.00 -1.44
C ILE A 112 -4.49 20.85 -2.78
N PHE A 113 -3.97 19.65 -3.06
CA PHE A 113 -3.27 19.34 -4.31
C PHE A 113 -4.23 18.89 -5.42
N PHE A 114 -5.42 18.44 -5.04
CA PHE A 114 -6.46 18.08 -5.99
C PHE A 114 -7.18 19.32 -6.57
N ALA A 115 -7.20 20.47 -5.88
CA ALA A 115 -8.01 21.64 -6.27
C ALA A 115 -7.48 22.55 -7.41
N ARG A 116 -6.31 22.32 -8.02
CA ARG A 116 -5.79 23.22 -9.08
C ARG A 116 -6.21 22.82 -10.50
N PRO A 117 -6.77 23.73 -11.34
CA PRO A 117 -7.50 23.37 -12.57
C PRO A 117 -6.65 22.98 -13.79
N ALA A 118 -5.33 22.91 -13.71
CA ALA A 118 -4.47 22.83 -14.89
C ALA A 118 -3.73 21.49 -15.09
N ALA A 119 -3.89 20.51 -14.21
CA ALA A 119 -3.27 19.18 -14.37
C ALA A 119 -4.35 18.10 -14.38
N ALA A 120 -4.89 17.85 -15.57
CA ALA A 120 -5.73 16.69 -15.85
C ALA A 120 -4.94 15.40 -15.61
N SER A 121 -5.33 14.64 -14.58
CA SER A 121 -5.30 13.17 -14.45
C SER A 121 -5.25 12.78 -12.96
N ARG A 122 -6.38 12.93 -12.28
CA ARG A 122 -6.59 12.60 -10.86
C ARG A 122 -7.13 11.18 -10.73
N PHE A 123 -6.25 10.19 -10.60
CA PHE A 123 -6.67 8.81 -10.34
C PHE A 123 -5.93 8.22 -9.14
N LEU A 124 -6.70 7.73 -8.17
CA LEU A 124 -6.21 6.84 -7.12
C LEU A 124 -5.75 5.54 -7.79
N ALA A 125 -4.46 5.24 -7.73
CA ALA A 125 -3.95 3.96 -8.20
C ALA A 125 -3.80 3.02 -6.99
N ALA A 126 -4.50 1.89 -7.02
CA ALA A 126 -4.27 0.81 -6.07
C ALA A 126 -3.20 -0.12 -6.65
N LYS A 127 -2.13 -0.37 -5.90
CA LYS A 127 -1.05 -1.27 -6.32
C LYS A 127 -0.99 -2.47 -5.38
N CYS A 128 -0.90 -3.64 -6.00
CA CYS A 128 -0.57 -4.90 -5.35
C CYS A 128 0.93 -5.18 -5.52
#